data_AF-A0AAP4DLA2-F1
#
_entry.id   AF-A0AAP4DLA2-F1
#
_cell.length_a   1.000
_cell.length_b   1.000
_cell.length_c   1.000
_cell.angle_alpha   90.00
_cell.angle_beta   90.00
_cell.angle_gamma   90.00
#
_symmetry.space_group_name_H-M   'P 1'
#
loop_
_entity.id
_entity.type
_entity.pdbx_description
1 polymer ?
#
loop_
_entity_poly.entity_id
_entity_poly.type
_entity_poly.pdbx_seq_one_letter_code
_entity_poly.pdbx_strand_id
1 'polypeptide(L)' 'MKLHELKPAEGSRQVRNRVGRGTSSGNGKTAGRGQKGQKARGKVRLGFEGGQMPLF' A
#
# COMPACT_ATOMS: atom_id res chain seq x y z
N MET A 1 -7.65 10.46 -35.95
CA MET A 1 -7.73 10.43 -34.48
C MET A 1 -7.51 11.82 -33.94
N LYS A 2 -8.50 12.38 -33.26
CA LYS A 2 -8.39 13.66 -32.54
C LYS A 2 -7.99 13.39 -31.09
N LEU A 3 -7.45 14.39 -30.41
CA LEU A 3 -6.96 14.23 -29.03
C LEU A 3 -8.03 13.72 -28.04
N HIS A 4 -9.31 14.06 -28.26
CA HIS A 4 -10.42 13.64 -27.39
C HIS A 4 -10.98 12.24 -27.71
N GLU A 5 -10.51 11.59 -28.78
CA GLU A 5 -10.97 10.26 -29.20
C GLU A 5 -10.04 9.14 -28.67
N LEU A 6 -8.93 9.51 -28.03
CA LEU A 6 -7.94 8.56 -27.51
C LEU A 6 -8.53 7.71 -26.39
N LYS A 7 -8.58 6.39 -26.60
CA LYS A 7 -8.98 5.41 -25.60
C LYS A 7 -7.81 4.46 -25.31
N PRO A 8 -7.51 4.16 -24.04
CA PRO A 8 -6.51 3.17 -23.70
C PRO A 8 -7.00 1.75 -24.06
N ALA A 9 -6.06 0.81 -24.23
CA ALA A 9 -6.40 -0.60 -24.35
C ALA A 9 -7.08 -1.12 -23.07
N GLU A 10 -8.00 -2.07 -23.21
CA GLU A 10 -8.71 -2.65 -22.07
C GLU A 10 -7.72 -3.26 -21.06
N GLY A 11 -7.94 -3.02 -19.76
CA GLY A 11 -7.08 -3.50 -18.68
C GLY A 11 -5.71 -2.82 -18.55
N SER A 12 -5.28 -2.00 -19.52
CA SER A 12 -3.96 -1.33 -19.49
C SER A 12 -3.81 -0.31 -18.36
N ARG A 13 -4.91 0.12 -17.72
CA ARG A 13 -4.92 1.04 -16.59
C ARG A 13 -5.76 0.50 -15.45
N GLN A 14 -5.16 0.46 -14.27
CA GLN A 14 -5.85 0.08 -13.03
C GLN A 14 -5.92 1.27 -12.07
N VAL A 15 -7.01 1.35 -11.32
CA VAL A 15 -7.18 2.39 -10.31
C VAL A 15 -6.32 2.04 -9.10
N ARG A 16 -5.47 2.97 -8.66
CA ARG A 16 -4.69 2.78 -7.43
C ARG A 16 -5.60 2.68 -6.22
N ASN A 17 -5.27 1.78 -5.30
CA ASN A 17 -5.95 1.73 -4.00
C ASN A 17 -5.61 2.99 -3.18
N ARG A 18 -6.65 3.71 -2.71
CA ARG A 18 -6.51 4.94 -1.92
C ARG A 18 -6.93 4.67 -0.48
N VAL A 19 -5.95 4.31 0.35
CA VAL A 19 -6.16 4.01 1.76
C VAL A 19 -6.59 5.24 2.58
N GLY A 20 -7.28 5.02 3.70
CA GLY A 20 -7.70 6.08 4.62
C GLY A 20 -8.81 6.98 4.07
N ARG A 21 -9.75 6.43 3.29
CA ARG A 21 -10.87 7.17 2.66
C ARG A 21 -12.22 6.55 3.00
N GLY A 22 -12.54 6.50 4.29
CA GLY A 22 -13.82 5.99 4.79
C GLY A 22 -13.86 4.47 4.95
N THR A 23 -14.82 3.98 5.74
CA THR A 23 -14.95 2.55 6.10
C THR A 23 -15.29 1.66 4.91
N SER A 24 -16.15 2.14 4.00
CA SER A 24 -16.57 1.41 2.78
C SER A 24 -15.41 1.12 1.82
N SER A 25 -14.31 1.89 1.87
CA SER A 25 -13.12 1.64 1.06
C SER A 25 -12.35 0.37 1.45
N GLY A 26 -12.73 -0.32 2.53
CA GLY A 26 -12.03 -1.49 3.08
C GLY A 26 -10.71 -1.15 3.78
N ASN A 27 -10.12 0.01 3.51
CA ASN A 27 -8.85 0.48 4.08
C ASN A 27 -8.99 1.78 4.87
N GLY A 28 -10.19 2.04 5.42
CA GLY A 28 -10.52 3.32 6.06
C GLY A 28 -9.80 3.57 7.38
N LYS A 29 -10.01 2.68 8.37
CA LYS A 29 -9.62 2.94 9.76
C LYS A 29 -8.10 2.96 9.96
N THR A 30 -7.43 1.88 9.59
CA THR A 30 -6.01 1.68 9.88
C THR A 30 -5.13 1.74 8.63
N ALA A 31 -5.72 2.02 7.46
CA ALA A 31 -5.00 1.97 6.18
C ALA A 31 -4.24 0.65 5.96
N GLY A 32 -4.77 -0.47 6.47
CA GLY A 32 -4.14 -1.79 6.39
C GLY A 32 -3.00 -2.04 7.39
N ARG A 33 -2.69 -1.10 8.29
CA ARG A 33 -1.51 -1.19 9.20
C ARG A 33 -1.80 -1.83 10.57
N GLY A 34 -3.04 -2.23 10.85
CA GLY A 34 -3.45 -2.70 12.18
C GLY A 34 -3.57 -1.57 13.23
N GLN A 35 -3.76 -1.91 14.51
CA GLN A 35 -4.10 -0.92 15.55
C GLN A 35 -2.88 -0.28 16.25
N LYS A 36 -1.79 -1.03 16.49
CA LYS A 36 -0.64 -0.61 17.33
C LYS A 36 0.66 -1.26 16.83
N GLY A 37 1.74 -1.09 17.60
CA GLY A 37 3.04 -1.72 17.37
C GLY A 37 3.95 -0.92 16.43
N GLN A 38 5.23 -1.31 16.38
CA GLN A 38 6.24 -0.60 15.58
C GLN A 38 5.85 -0.57 14.09
N LYS A 39 5.30 -1.65 13.54
CA LYS A 39 4.87 -1.73 12.12
C LYS A 39 3.72 -0.79 11.76
N ALA A 40 2.94 -0.32 12.74
CA ALA A 40 1.91 0.69 12.51
C ALA A 40 2.48 2.12 12.43
N ARG A 41 3.71 2.33 12.92
CA ARG A 41 4.37 3.65 13.03
C ARG A 41 5.58 3.79 12.11
N GLY A 42 6.34 2.73 11.90
CA GLY A 42 7.56 2.69 11.12
C GLY A 42 7.89 1.28 10.65
N LYS A 43 9.17 1.03 10.35
CA LYS A 43 9.67 -0.26 9.89
C LYS A 43 10.99 -0.61 10.55
N VAL A 44 11.24 -1.90 10.65
CA VAL A 44 12.55 -2.45 11.00
C VAL A 44 13.41 -2.50 9.74
N ARG A 45 14.74 -2.36 9.86
CA ARG A 45 15.65 -2.48 8.71
C ARG A 45 15.63 -3.90 8.13
N LEU A 46 15.92 -4.03 6.83
CA LEU A 46 16.05 -5.33 6.20
C LEU A 46 17.19 -6.10 6.88
N GLY A 47 16.94 -7.36 7.26
CA GLY A 47 17.91 -8.24 7.92
C GLY A 47 18.07 -8.12 9.42
N PHE A 48 17.27 -7.29 10.10
CA PHE A 48 17.24 -7.33 11.55
C PHE A 48 16.24 -8.39 12.05
N GLU A 49 16.74 -9.32 12.86
CA GLU A 49 15.98 -10.47 13.38
C GLU A 49 15.52 -10.27 14.84
N GLY A 50 15.50 -9.03 15.35
CA GLY A 50 15.01 -8.75 16.69
C GLY A 50 16.06 -8.79 17.80
N GLY A 51 17.34 -8.93 17.44
CA GLY A 51 18.47 -8.95 18.38
C GLY A 51 19.44 -10.11 18.17
N GLN A 52 19.05 -11.11 17.37
CA GLN A 52 19.91 -12.20 16.93
C GLN A 52 20.99 -11.71 15.94
N MET A 53 22.15 -12.36 15.92
CA MET A 53 23.16 -12.17 14.88
C MET A 53 22.54 -12.55 13.52
N PRO A 54 22.44 -11.63 12.56
CA PRO A 54 21.85 -11.93 11.27
C PRO A 54 22.62 -13.04 10.56
N LEU A 55 21.91 -13.79 9.71
CA LEU A 55 22.51 -14.85 8.90
C LEU A 55 23.49 -14.32 7.83
N PHE A 56 23.48 -13.02 7.55
CA PHE A 56 24.21 -12.35 6.47
C PHE A 56 24.91 -11.08 6.91
#